data_AF-A0A8S0X3L2-F1
#
_entry.id   AF-A0A8S0X3L2-F1
#
_cell.length_a   1.000
_cell.length_b   1.000
_cell.length_c   1.000
_cell.angle_alpha   90.00
_cell.angle_beta   90.00
_cell.angle_gamma   90.00
#
_symmetry.space_group_name_H-M   'P 1'
#
loop_
_entity.id
_entity.type
_entity.pdbx_description
1 polymer ?
#
loop_
_entity_poly.entity_id
_entity_poly.type
_entity_poly.pdbx_seq_one_letter_code
_entity_poly.pdbx_strand_id
1 'polypeptide(L)' 'MKPFLDFGVFRRLKDRSAFKRVRVAFDTIEWDSGIDLDPEFVYDKCQRTSAQQGAAADAKKPRG' A
#
# COMPACT_ATOMS: atom_id res chain seq x y z
N MET A 1 1.69 -1.91 6.55
CA MET A 1 3.06 -1.38 6.75
C MET A 1 3.57 -1.35 8.18
N LYS A 2 2.77 -0.97 9.20
CA LYS A 2 3.25 -0.87 10.60
C LYS A 2 4.11 -2.05 11.10
N PRO A 3 3.79 -3.33 10.83
CA PRO A 3 4.61 -4.45 11.31
C PRO A 3 6.04 -4.50 10.75
N PHE A 4 6.30 -3.84 9.61
CA PHE A 4 7.61 -3.84 8.97
C PHE A 4 8.51 -2.68 9.44
N LEU A 5 7.94 -1.67 10.09
CA LEU A 5 8.68 -0.45 10.45
C LEU A 5 9.73 -0.68 11.55
N ASP A 6 9.70 -1.81 12.25
CA ASP A 6 10.71 -2.19 13.24
C ASP A 6 11.90 -2.94 12.65
N PHE A 7 11.85 -3.30 11.37
CA PHE A 7 12.85 -4.12 10.71
C PHE A 7 13.81 -3.28 9.87
N GLY A 8 15.12 -3.46 10.09
CA GLY A 8 16.18 -2.97 9.20
C GLY A 8 16.05 -1.51 8.76
N VAL A 9 16.19 -1.28 7.46
CA VAL A 9 16.15 0.06 6.84
C VAL A 9 14.76 0.73 6.96
N PHE A 10 13.68 -0.05 7.09
CA PHE A 10 12.32 0.47 7.22
C PHE A 10 12.08 1.26 8.51
N ARG A 11 12.98 1.16 9.50
CA ARG A 11 12.95 2.03 10.70
C ARG A 11 13.00 3.51 10.36
N ARG A 12 13.61 3.89 9.23
CA ARG A 12 13.65 5.28 8.74
C ARG A 12 12.26 5.81 8.38
N LEU A 13 11.35 4.92 7.96
CA LEU A 13 9.97 5.25 7.61
C LEU A 13 9.05 5.44 8.82
N LYS A 14 9.56 5.28 10.05
CA LYS A 14 8.82 5.68 11.27
C LYS A 14 8.64 7.18 11.37
N ASP A 15 9.58 7.96 10.83
CA ASP A 15 9.38 9.41 10.69
C ASP A 15 8.29 9.67 9.66
N ARG A 16 7.22 10.36 10.09
CA ARG A 16 6.10 10.71 9.22
C ARG A 16 6.53 11.61 8.06
N SER A 17 7.52 12.48 8.28
CA SER A 17 7.99 13.39 7.24
C SER A 17 8.75 12.63 6.16
N ALA A 18 9.57 11.64 6.52
CA ALA A 18 10.15 10.69 5.57
C ALA A 18 9.07 9.85 4.88
N PHE A 19 8.14 9.24 5.63
CA PHE A 19 7.11 8.36 5.06
C PHE A 19 6.24 9.02 3.98
N LYS A 20 5.92 10.30 4.14
CA LYS A 20 5.10 11.06 3.18
C LYS A 20 5.79 11.35 1.85
N ARG A 21 7.11 11.20 1.75
CA ARG A 21 7.88 11.46 0.52
C ARG A 21 7.90 10.28 -0.44
N VAL A 22 7.04 9.29 -0.22
CA VAL A 22 6.88 8.17 -1.15
C VAL A 22 6.56 8.67 -2.55
N ARG A 23 7.19 8.10 -3.57
CA ARG A 23 6.94 8.40 -4.98
C ARG A 23 6.97 7.13 -5.82
N VAL A 24 6.29 7.16 -6.95
CA VAL A 24 6.39 6.08 -7.96
C VAL A 24 7.72 6.27 -8.71
N ALA A 25 8.49 5.20 -8.85
CA ALA A 25 9.73 5.20 -9.62
C ALA A 25 9.90 3.85 -10.32
N PHE A 26 9.94 3.89 -11.66
CA PHE A 26 10.01 2.70 -12.50
C PHE A 26 8.90 1.69 -12.16
N ASP A 27 9.24 0.48 -11.73
CA ASP A 27 8.35 -0.59 -11.32
C ASP A 27 8.13 -0.67 -9.79
N THR A 28 8.58 0.34 -9.04
CA THR A 28 8.47 0.39 -7.57
C THR A 28 7.80 1.67 -7.06
N ILE A 29 7.47 1.66 -5.77
CA ILE A 29 7.37 2.90 -4.99
C ILE A 29 8.61 3.04 -4.13
N GLU A 30 9.16 4.24 -4.03
CA GLU A 30 10.40 4.48 -3.30
C GLU A 30 10.36 5.72 -2.41
N TRP A 31 11.35 5.80 -1.52
CA TRP A 31 11.64 6.94 -0.65
C TRP A 31 13.07 7.43 -0.86
N ASP A 32 13.32 8.71 -0.61
CA ASP A 32 14.64 9.38 -0.71
C ASP A 32 15.78 8.66 0.03
N SER A 33 15.45 7.82 1.02
CA SER A 33 16.42 7.03 1.78
C SER A 33 16.90 5.75 1.09
N GLY A 34 16.52 5.51 -0.17
CA GLY A 34 16.86 4.32 -0.95
C GLY A 34 16.06 3.07 -0.57
N ILE A 35 14.84 3.28 -0.03
CA ILE A 35 13.92 2.20 0.28
C ILE A 35 12.92 2.13 -0.86
N ASP A 36 12.73 0.95 -1.42
CA ASP A 36 11.75 0.66 -2.46
C ASP A 36 10.86 -0.51 -2.06
N LEU A 37 9.64 -0.54 -2.62
CA LEU A 37 8.69 -1.62 -2.47
C LEU A 37 8.01 -1.89 -3.81
N ASP A 38 7.91 -3.17 -4.13
CA ASP A 38 7.12 -3.65 -5.26
C ASP A 38 5.61 -3.34 -5.04
N PRO A 39 4.92 -2.73 -6.01
CA PRO A 39 3.48 -2.53 -5.97
C PRO A 39 2.71 -3.82 -5.67
N GLU A 40 3.12 -4.98 -6.19
CA GLU A 40 2.46 -6.26 -5.93
C GLU A 40 2.45 -6.59 -4.43
N PHE A 41 3.58 -6.42 -3.75
CA PHE A 41 3.68 -6.61 -2.31
C PHE A 41 2.77 -5.65 -1.55
N VAL A 42 2.71 -4.38 -1.98
CA VAL A 42 1.86 -3.36 -1.35
C VAL A 42 0.39 -3.72 -1.48
N TYR A 43 -0.05 -4.16 -2.66
CA TYR A 43 -1.44 -4.56 -2.91
C TYR A 43 -1.83 -5.82 -2.14
N ASP A 44 -0.95 -6.84 -2.09
CA ASP A 44 -1.18 -8.07 -1.33
C ASP A 44 -1.39 -7.80 0.17
N LYS A 45 -0.63 -6.85 0.72
CA LYS A 45 -0.72 -6.48 2.16
C LYS A 45 -1.64 -5.29 2.43
N CYS A 46 -2.32 -4.75 1.43
CA CYS A 46 -3.22 -3.63 1.60
C CYS A 46 -4.50 -4.06 2.33
N GLN A 47 -4.92 -3.25 3.30
CA GLN A 47 -6.21 -3.45 3.98
C GLN A 47 -7.23 -2.50 3.38
N ARG A 48 -8.29 -3.04 2.78
CA ARG A 48 -9.45 -2.22 2.40
C ARG A 48 -10.10 -1.69 3.66
N THR A 49 -10.14 -0.38 3.82
CA THR A 49 -10.93 0.25 4.87
C THR A 49 -12.42 0.12 4.51
N SER A 50 -13.26 -0.05 5.52
CA SER A 50 -14.71 -0.30 5.40
C SER A 50 -15.46 0.85 4.71
N ALA A 51 -14.83 2.00 4.48
CA ALA A 51 -15.35 3.08 3.65
C ALA A 51 -15.47 2.71 2.15
N GLN A 52 -14.90 1.58 1.72
CA GLN A 52 -14.93 1.11 0.32
C GLN A 52 -15.80 -0.14 0.11
N GLN A 53 -16.49 -0.62 1.15
CA GLN A 53 -17.43 -1.75 1.08
C GLN A 53 -18.84 -1.26 0.71
N GLY A 54 -19.03 -0.84 -0.54
CA GLY A 54 -20.35 -0.44 -1.04
C GLY A 54 -20.52 -0.44 -2.56
N ALA A 55 -19.47 -0.68 -3.35
CA ALA A 55 -19.49 -0.45 -4.79
C ALA A 55 -19.44 -1.72 -5.67
N ALA A 56 -19.59 -2.93 -5.12
CA ALA A 56 -19.54 -4.16 -5.92
C ALA A 56 -20.45 -5.26 -5.38
N ALA A 57 -21.77 -5.05 -5.44
CA ALA A 57 -22.75 -6.11 -5.31
C ALA A 57 -24.06 -5.79 -6.03
N ASP A 58 -24.01 -5.37 -7.30
CA ASP A 58 -25.20 -5.34 -8.17
C ASP A 58 -24.81 -5.65 -9.62
N ALA A 59 -24.48 -6.91 -9.91
CA ALA A 59 -24.31 -7.39 -11.29
C ALA A 59 -24.29 -8.92 -11.40
N LYS A 60 -25.31 -9.62 -10.87
CA LYS A 60 -25.74 -10.89 -11.47
C LYS A 60 -27.10 -11.36 -10.94
N LYS A 61 -28.15 -11.12 -11.73
CA LYS A 61 -29.30 -12.03 -11.74
C LYS A 61 -29.65 -12.35 -13.20
N PRO A 62 -29.58 -13.63 -13.64
CA PRO A 62 -30.24 -14.03 -14.86
C PRO A 62 -31.77 -14.06 -14.61
N ARG A 63 -32.53 -13.49 -15.55
CA ARG A 63 -33.97 -13.74 -15.65
C ARG A 63 -34.14 -14.90 -16.62
N GLY A 64 -34.47 -16.06 -16.08
CA GLY A 64 -35.13 -17.18 -16.73
C GLY A 64 -36.27 -17.59 -15.83
#